data_AF-A0A368GM71-F1
#
_entry.id   AF-A0A368GM71-F1
#
_cell.length_a   1.000
_cell.length_b   1.000
_cell.length_c   1.000
_cell.angle_alpha   90.00
_cell.angle_beta   90.00
_cell.angle_gamma   90.00
#
_symmetry.space_group_name_H-M   'P 1'
#
loop_
_entity.id
_entity.type
_entity.pdbx_description
1 polymer ?
#
loop_
_entity_poly.entity_id
_entity_poly.type
_entity_poly.pdbx_seq_one_letter_code
_entity_poly.pdbx_strand_id
1 'polypeptide(L)'
;MADQMQLLHASWASVHISDFTYAAVIGAIPASIKMNNGIEVPSGLAAVMGDCSLLTLWTDIVHLLASRGFTRVDLAAFRYLALFHEDGESRVENRALIRAARDSLIRCWGEYRGSDVALL
;
A
#
# COMPACT_ATOMS: atom_id res chain seq x y z
N MET A 1 21.60 -5.96 -8.80
CA MET A 1 21.64 -5.21 -7.52
C MET A 1 21.26 -3.74 -7.71
N ALA A 2 21.76 -3.04 -8.74
CA ALA A 2 21.37 -1.65 -9.04
C ALA A 2 19.85 -1.48 -9.24
N ASP A 3 19.24 -2.30 -10.12
CA ASP A 3 17.78 -2.28 -10.34
C ASP A 3 16.97 -2.47 -9.06
N GLN A 4 17.35 -3.42 -8.21
CA GLN A 4 16.67 -3.69 -6.94
C GLN A 4 16.70 -2.48 -6.01
N MET A 5 17.85 -1.81 -5.91
CA MET A 5 18.00 -0.60 -5.10
C MET A 5 17.13 0.53 -5.63
N GLN A 6 17.10 0.73 -6.95
CA GLN A 6 16.26 1.74 -7.58
C GLN A 6 14.76 1.48 -7.36
N LEU A 7 14.31 0.24 -7.50
CA LEU A 7 12.92 -0.13 -7.25
C LEU A 7 12.52 0.16 -5.78
N LEU A 8 13.38 -0.16 -4.82
CA LEU A 8 13.14 0.15 -3.41
C LEU A 8 13.08 1.67 -3.15
N HIS A 9 14.03 2.42 -3.71
CA HIS A 9 14.04 3.88 -3.58
C HIS A 9 12.82 4.55 -4.21
N ALA A 10 12.27 4.01 -5.29
CA ALA A 10 11.09 4.57 -5.94
C ALA A 10 9.78 4.19 -5.23
N SER A 11 9.72 3.04 -4.57
CA SER A 11 8.46 2.45 -4.09
C SER A 11 8.21 2.56 -2.58
N TRP A 12 9.21 2.92 -1.78
CA TRP A 12 9.12 2.87 -0.31
C TRP A 12 7.90 3.59 0.26
N ALA A 13 7.55 4.78 -0.27
CA ALA A 13 6.44 5.58 0.23
C ALA A 13 5.08 4.90 -0.08
N SER A 14 4.92 4.37 -1.28
CA SER A 14 3.70 3.64 -1.68
C SER A 14 3.52 2.34 -0.92
N VAL A 15 4.63 1.62 -0.65
CA VAL A 15 4.64 0.44 0.22
C VAL A 15 4.25 0.81 1.66
N HIS A 16 4.83 1.89 2.21
CA HIS A 16 4.52 2.42 3.54
C HIS A 16 3.03 2.76 3.69
N ILE A 17 2.47 3.52 2.74
CA ILE A 17 1.04 3.86 2.76
C ILE A 17 0.19 2.59 2.72
N SER A 18 0.51 1.63 1.84
CA SER A 18 -0.24 0.36 1.74
C SER A 18 -0.25 -0.41 3.07
N ASP A 19 0.88 -0.44 3.77
CA ASP A 19 1.03 -1.13 5.05
C ASP A 19 0.19 -0.50 6.15
N PHE A 20 0.25 0.83 6.28
CA PHE A 20 -0.57 1.55 7.24
C PHE A 20 -2.05 1.46 6.92
N THR A 21 -2.41 1.52 5.65
CA THR A 21 -3.79 1.36 5.20
C THR A 21 -4.33 -0.02 5.57
N TYR A 22 -3.58 -1.11 5.33
CA TYR A 22 -4.00 -2.44 5.76
C TYR A 22 -4.13 -2.54 7.28
N ALA A 23 -3.15 -2.02 8.03
CA ALA A 23 -3.20 -2.02 9.48
C ALA A 23 -4.42 -1.28 10.03
N ALA A 24 -4.81 -0.16 9.39
CA ALA A 24 -6.02 0.57 9.72
C ALA A 24 -7.29 -0.22 9.38
N VAL A 25 -7.35 -0.83 8.19
CA VAL A 25 -8.49 -1.65 7.74
C VAL A 25 -8.78 -2.80 8.71
N ILE A 26 -7.75 -3.49 9.20
CA ILE A 26 -7.93 -4.61 10.14
C ILE A 26 -8.02 -4.17 11.61
N GLY A 27 -7.98 -2.87 11.90
CA GLY A 27 -8.02 -2.35 13.27
C GLY A 27 -6.78 -2.65 14.11
N ALA A 28 -5.64 -2.93 13.48
CA ALA A 28 -4.37 -3.17 14.16
C ALA A 28 -3.71 -1.89 14.72
N ILE A 29 -4.13 -0.71 14.22
CA ILE A 29 -3.75 0.59 14.76
C ILE A 29 -4.99 1.34 15.26
N PRO A 30 -4.92 2.05 16.41
CA PRO A 30 -6.03 2.86 16.89
C PRO A 30 -6.22 4.09 15.99
N ALA A 31 -7.40 4.72 16.04
CA ALA A 31 -7.69 5.93 15.27
C ALA A 31 -6.82 7.13 15.71
N SER A 32 -6.58 7.26 17.02
CA SER A 32 -5.70 8.25 17.62
C SER A 32 -4.83 7.65 18.72
N ILE A 33 -3.68 8.28 18.96
CA ILE A 33 -2.76 7.98 20.05
C ILE A 33 -2.81 9.15 21.02
N LYS A 34 -3.13 8.87 22.28
CA LYS A 34 -3.08 9.86 23.35
C LYS A 34 -1.66 9.96 23.89
N MET A 35 -1.07 11.13 23.75
CA MET A 35 0.26 11.46 24.26
C MET A 35 0.22 11.75 25.77
N ASN A 36 1.36 11.60 26.44
CA ASN A 36 1.49 11.83 27.89
C ASN A 36 1.13 13.27 28.33
N ASN A 37 1.19 14.23 27.41
CA ASN A 37 0.80 15.62 27.62
C ASN A 37 -0.70 15.88 27.38
N GLY A 38 -1.50 14.84 27.14
CA GLY A 38 -2.95 14.93 26.91
C GLY A 38 -3.36 15.21 25.46
N ILE A 39 -2.42 15.46 24.55
CA ILE A 39 -2.71 15.68 23.12
C ILE A 39 -3.09 14.35 22.46
N GLU A 40 -4.16 14.34 21.68
CA GLU A 40 -4.48 13.23 20.79
C GLU A 40 -3.94 13.48 19.39
N VAL A 41 -3.19 12.51 18.88
CA VAL A 41 -2.57 12.56 17.57
C VAL A 41 -3.23 11.49 16.69
N PRO A 42 -3.82 11.84 15.54
CA PRO A 42 -4.36 10.84 14.62
C PRO A 42 -3.26 9.88 14.16
N SER A 43 -3.46 8.58 14.32
CA SER A 43 -2.47 7.57 13.89
C SER A 43 -2.24 7.61 12.38
N GLY A 44 -3.24 8.07 11.61
CA GLY A 44 -3.14 8.28 10.18
C GLY A 44 -2.04 9.26 9.77
N LEU A 45 -1.58 10.15 10.66
CA LEU A 45 -0.43 11.01 10.39
C LEU A 45 0.86 10.23 10.12
N ALA A 46 1.03 9.06 10.72
CA ALA A 46 2.15 8.18 10.40
C ALA A 46 2.03 7.65 8.95
N ALA A 47 0.81 7.32 8.50
CA ALA A 47 0.55 6.85 7.14
C ALA A 47 0.85 7.92 6.09
N VAL A 48 0.43 9.16 6.36
CA VAL A 48 0.65 10.31 5.46
C VAL A 48 1.96 11.06 5.73
N MET A 49 2.88 10.44 6.48
CA MET A 49 4.23 10.97 6.74
C MET A 49 4.25 12.39 7.32
N GLY A 50 3.24 12.72 8.12
CA GLY A 50 3.08 14.01 8.78
C GLY A 50 2.34 15.08 7.96
N ASP A 51 1.94 14.80 6.72
CA ASP A 51 1.16 15.75 5.93
C ASP A 51 -0.33 15.70 6.31
N CYS A 52 -0.72 16.59 7.22
CA CYS A 52 -2.10 16.70 7.69
C CYS A 52 -3.11 16.96 6.56
N SER A 53 -2.71 17.54 5.42
CA SER A 53 -3.62 17.84 4.32
C SER A 53 -4.13 16.58 3.62
N LEU A 54 -3.37 15.48 3.72
CA LEU A 54 -3.69 14.19 3.11
C LEU A 54 -4.48 13.26 4.04
N LEU A 55 -4.68 13.64 5.31
CA LEU A 55 -5.29 12.76 6.31
C LEU A 55 -6.72 12.35 5.95
N THR A 56 -7.53 13.29 5.47
CA THR A 56 -8.91 13.02 5.04
C THR A 56 -8.93 12.04 3.86
N LEU A 57 -8.11 12.28 2.84
CA LEU A 57 -8.00 11.41 1.67
C LEU A 57 -7.58 9.98 2.07
N TRP A 58 -6.56 9.86 2.92
CA TRP A 58 -6.11 8.57 3.41
C TRP A 58 -7.21 7.84 4.20
N THR A 59 -7.97 8.58 5.02
CA THR A 59 -9.11 8.03 5.77
C THR A 59 -10.18 7.50 4.82
N ASP A 60 -10.53 8.24 3.77
CA ASP A 60 -11.50 7.79 2.77
C ASP A 60 -11.04 6.52 2.05
N ILE A 61 -9.74 6.40 1.74
CA ILE A 61 -9.14 5.20 1.14
C ILE A 61 -9.28 4.00 2.09
N VAL A 62 -8.98 4.17 3.38
CA VAL A 62 -9.14 3.11 4.39
C VAL A 62 -10.59 2.62 4.44
N HIS A 63 -11.56 3.54 4.48
CA HIS A 63 -12.98 3.17 4.52
C HIS A 63 -13.44 2.46 3.24
N LEU A 64 -12.99 2.94 2.08
CA LEU A 64 -13.27 2.31 0.79
C LEU A 64 -12.74 0.87 0.76
N LEU A 65 -11.49 0.66 1.15
CA LEU A 65 -10.86 -0.66 1.13
C LEU A 65 -11.50 -1.60 2.15
N ALA A 66 -11.82 -1.12 3.35
CA ALA A 66 -12.58 -1.90 4.33
C ALA A 66 -13.94 -2.35 3.77
N SER A 67 -14.68 -1.44 3.11
CA SER A 67 -15.98 -1.76 2.49
C SER A 67 -15.90 -2.79 1.34
N ARG A 68 -14.69 -3.00 0.79
CA ARG A 68 -14.43 -3.95 -0.31
C ARG A 68 -13.81 -5.25 0.15
N GLY A 69 -13.73 -5.49 1.46
CA GLY A 69 -13.10 -6.67 2.03
C GLY A 69 -11.62 -6.74 1.62
N PHE A 70 -10.86 -5.67 1.88
CA PHE A 70 -9.44 -5.64 1.59
C PHE A 70 -8.69 -6.62 2.51
N THR A 71 -7.98 -7.56 1.89
CA THR A 71 -7.34 -8.69 2.58
C THR A 71 -5.82 -8.57 2.58
N ARG A 72 -5.17 -9.51 3.29
CA ARG A 72 -3.70 -9.64 3.28
C ARG A 72 -3.16 -9.97 1.88
N VAL A 73 -3.92 -10.67 1.05
CA VAL A 73 -3.52 -10.99 -0.33
C VAL A 73 -3.55 -9.72 -1.19
N ASP A 74 -4.54 -8.85 -0.98
CA ASP A 74 -4.61 -7.55 -1.65
C ASP A 74 -3.45 -6.65 -1.25
N LEU A 75 -3.10 -6.62 0.06
CA LEU A 75 -1.90 -5.92 0.53
C LEU A 75 -0.64 -6.45 -0.18
N ALA A 76 -0.48 -7.77 -0.31
CA ALA A 76 0.67 -8.34 -1.00
C ALA A 76 0.72 -7.86 -2.47
N ALA A 77 -0.42 -7.86 -3.16
CA ALA A 77 -0.51 -7.34 -4.52
C ALA A 77 -0.15 -5.85 -4.59
N PHE A 78 -0.68 -5.02 -3.69
CA PHE A 78 -0.39 -3.58 -3.64
C PHE A 78 1.10 -3.30 -3.44
N ARG A 79 1.76 -4.03 -2.53
CA ARG A 79 3.21 -3.90 -2.27
C ARG A 79 4.04 -4.19 -3.53
N TYR A 80 3.74 -5.29 -4.22
CA TYR A 80 4.48 -5.66 -5.42
C TYR A 80 4.14 -4.77 -6.62
N LEU A 81 2.89 -4.31 -6.75
CA LEU A 81 2.51 -3.33 -7.76
C LEU A 81 3.22 -1.99 -7.55
N ALA A 82 3.34 -1.54 -6.30
CA ALA A 82 4.14 -0.37 -5.94
C ALA A 82 5.63 -0.59 -6.28
N LEU A 83 6.17 -1.77 -5.96
CA LEU A 83 7.56 -2.11 -6.25
C LEU A 83 7.86 -2.13 -7.75
N PHE A 84 6.94 -2.64 -8.56
CA PHE A 84 7.08 -2.75 -10.02
C PHE A 84 6.49 -1.55 -10.77
N HIS A 85 6.16 -0.47 -10.07
CA HIS A 85 5.63 0.73 -10.70
C HIS A 85 6.70 1.38 -11.57
N GLU A 86 6.44 1.46 -12.87
CA GLU A 86 7.29 2.18 -13.80
C GLU A 86 6.89 3.65 -13.79
N ASP A 87 7.35 4.43 -12.81
CA ASP A 87 7.37 5.87 -13.00
C ASP A 87 8.45 6.24 -14.01
N GLY A 88 8.18 7.28 -14.81
CA GLY A 88 9.06 7.72 -15.90
C GLY A 88 10.49 8.06 -15.46
N GLU A 89 10.72 8.24 -14.16
CA GLU A 89 12.03 8.50 -13.56
C GLU A 89 12.82 7.24 -13.18
N SER A 90 12.20 6.06 -13.22
CA SER A 90 12.85 4.78 -12.89
C SER A 90 13.88 4.42 -13.96
N ARG A 91 15.16 4.41 -13.55
CA ARG A 91 16.33 4.10 -14.40
C ARG A 91 16.66 2.60 -14.45
N VAL A 92 15.68 1.76 -14.14
CA VAL A 92 15.85 0.31 -14.08
C VAL A 92 16.26 -0.20 -15.45
N GLU A 93 17.34 -0.98 -15.50
CA GLU A 93 17.92 -1.48 -16.74
C GLU A 93 17.01 -2.54 -17.35
N ASN A 94 16.53 -3.50 -16.54
CA ASN A 94 15.71 -4.61 -17.03
C ASN A 94 14.19 -4.33 -16.96
N ARG A 95 13.73 -3.31 -17.68
CA ARG A 95 12.30 -2.93 -17.73
C ARG A 95 11.39 -4.06 -18.22
N ALA A 96 11.86 -4.87 -19.17
CA ALA A 96 11.08 -5.99 -19.71
C ALA A 96 10.72 -7.01 -18.62
N LEU A 97 11.66 -7.33 -17.74
CA LEU A 97 11.40 -8.22 -16.61
C LEU A 97 10.41 -7.62 -15.61
N ILE A 98 10.54 -6.33 -15.30
CA ILE A 98 9.61 -5.65 -14.37
C ILE A 98 8.18 -5.64 -14.93
N ARG A 99 8.01 -5.34 -16.22
CA ARG A 99 6.70 -5.41 -16.88
C ARG A 99 6.12 -6.81 -16.83
N ALA A 100 6.90 -7.82 -17.20
CA ALA A 100 6.45 -9.21 -17.16
C ALA A 100 6.03 -9.63 -15.74
N ALA A 101 6.77 -9.21 -14.71
CA ALA A 101 6.44 -9.48 -13.31
C ALA A 101 5.14 -8.77 -12.90
N ARG A 102 4.98 -7.49 -13.27
CA ARG A 102 3.77 -6.70 -13.01
C ARG A 102 2.54 -7.29 -13.69
N ASP A 103 2.65 -7.67 -14.96
CA ASP A 103 1.53 -8.24 -15.73
C ASP A 103 1.11 -9.61 -15.17
N SER A 104 2.10 -10.45 -14.80
CA SER A 104 1.85 -11.72 -14.12
C SER A 104 1.14 -11.52 -12.79
N LEU A 105 1.56 -10.53 -12.00
CA LEU A 105 0.94 -10.19 -10.72
C LEU A 105 -0.51 -9.73 -10.88
N ILE A 106 -0.78 -8.80 -11.81
CA ILE A 106 -2.14 -8.30 -12.08
C ILE A 106 -3.06 -9.45 -12.47
N ARG A 107 -2.58 -10.36 -13.33
CA ARG A 107 -3.35 -11.54 -13.74
C ARG A 107 -3.66 -12.44 -12.54
N CYS A 108 -2.65 -12.85 -11.77
CA CYS A 108 -2.84 -13.74 -10.62
C CYS A 108 -3.73 -13.11 -9.53
N TRP A 109 -3.57 -11.82 -9.27
CA TRP A 109 -4.39 -11.12 -8.29
C TRP A 109 -5.84 -10.97 -8.76
N GLY A 110 -6.05 -10.70 -10.05
CA GLY A 110 -7.38 -10.70 -10.67
C GLY A 110 -8.07 -12.06 -10.58
N GLU A 111 -7.34 -13.15 -10.86
CA GLU A 111 -7.83 -14.53 -10.70
C GLU A 111 -8.23 -14.81 -9.24
N TYR A 112 -7.40 -14.41 -8.27
CA TYR A 112 -7.72 -14.53 -6.85
C TYR A 112 -9.01 -13.78 -6.50
N ARG A 113 -9.14 -12.51 -6.88
CA ARG A 113 -10.33 -11.69 -6.58
C ARG A 113 -11.59 -12.15 -7.32
N GLY A 114 -11.44 -12.85 -8.44
CA GLY A 114 -12.55 -13.50 -9.15
C GLY A 114 -12.94 -14.87 -8.59
N SER A 115 -12.22 -15.40 -7.59
CA SER A 115 -12.46 -16.72 -7.02
C SER A 115 -13.32 -16.66 -5.76
N ASP A 116 -13.98 -17.78 -5.44
CA ASP A 116 -14.75 -17.93 -4.19
C ASP A 116 -13.87 -17.83 -2.94
N VAL A 117 -12.55 -18.05 -3.07
CA VAL A 117 -11.58 -17.92 -1.96
C VAL A 117 -11.48 -16.47 -1.48
N ALA A 118 -11.69 -15.49 -2.35
CA ALA A 118 -11.67 -14.08 -1.94
C ALA A 118 -12.93 -13.63 -1.18
N LEU A 119 -13.94 -14.49 -1.08
CA LEU A 119 -15.17 -14.26 -0.32
C LEU A 119 -15.13 -14.84 1.11
N LEU A 120 -14.09 -15.63 1.42
CA LEU A 120 -13.83 -16.22 2.74
C LEU A 120 -12.95 -15.30 3.61
#